data_AF-A0A0T6BGI4-F1
#
_entry.id   AF-A0A0T6BGI4-F1
#
_cell.length_a   1.000
_cell.length_b   1.000
_cell.length_c   1.000
_cell.angle_alpha   90.00
_cell.angle_beta   90.00
_cell.angle_gamma   90.00
#
_symmetry.space_group_name_H-M   'P 1'
#
loop_
_entity.id
_entity.type
_entity.pdbx_description
1 polymer ?
#
loop_
_entity_poly.entity_id
_entity_poly.type
_entity_poly.pdbx_seq_one_letter_code
_entity_poly.pdbx_strand_id
1 'polypeptide(L)'
;MKRFIVFAYFVVVGYVLAERKLPSYIKPCKRFAADLSQCWENTLIQLKPYFAKGIPEFGIAPISEFHVNHIHLDQGNTPNVNFVADLFNLTFHGGENFEVPYTKLNFKDLVLEEGLIFPKLIMKG
;
A
#
# COMPACT_ATOMS: atom_id res chain seq x y z
N MET A 1 6.26 -50.53 3.38
CA MET A 1 5.62 -49.53 4.27
C MET A 1 6.58 -48.44 4.73
N LYS A 2 7.73 -48.73 5.38
CA LYS A 2 8.70 -47.72 5.85
C LYS A 2 9.21 -46.76 4.74
N ARG A 3 9.46 -47.26 3.53
CA ARG A 3 9.92 -46.44 2.39
C ARG A 3 8.92 -45.39 1.91
N PHE A 4 7.62 -45.70 1.98
CA PHE A 4 6.55 -44.75 1.62
C PHE A 4 6.39 -43.66 2.68
N ILE A 5 6.56 -43.99 3.97
CA ILE A 5 6.50 -43.03 5.07
C ILE A 5 7.63 -42.01 4.96
N VAL A 6 8.85 -42.46 4.63
CA VAL A 6 9.99 -41.57 4.43
C VAL A 6 9.76 -40.63 3.25
N PHE A 7 9.24 -41.14 2.13
CA PHE A 7 8.96 -40.33 0.94
C PHE A 7 7.86 -39.28 1.21
N ALA A 8 6.78 -39.68 1.89
CA ALA A 8 5.73 -38.77 2.31
C ALA A 8 6.25 -37.68 3.27
N TYR A 9 7.13 -38.04 4.21
CA TYR A 9 7.77 -37.09 5.10
C TYR A 9 8.64 -36.08 4.35
N PHE A 10 9.46 -36.54 3.39
CA PHE A 10 10.27 -35.64 2.55
C PHE A 10 9.43 -34.68 1.71
N VAL A 11 8.29 -35.14 1.17
CA VAL A 11 7.36 -34.28 0.43
C VAL A 11 6.74 -33.23 1.36
N VAL A 12 6.24 -33.63 2.53
CA VAL A 12 5.63 -32.70 3.50
C VAL A 12 6.64 -31.66 3.99
N VAL A 13 7.87 -32.08 4.33
CA VAL A 13 8.94 -31.16 4.74
C VAL A 13 9.34 -30.22 3.59
N GLY A 14 9.41 -30.73 2.36
CA GLY A 14 9.71 -29.92 1.17
C GLY A 14 8.66 -28.82 0.91
N TYR A 15 7.38 -29.10 1.16
CA TYR A 15 6.31 -28.10 1.07
C TYR A 15 6.39 -27.03 2.18
N VAL A 16 6.80 -27.41 3.39
CA VAL A 16 6.87 -26.49 4.55
C VAL A 16 8.01 -25.47 4.43
N LEU A 17 9.07 -25.78 3.67
CA LEU A 17 10.24 -24.92 3.50
C LEU A 17 10.11 -23.88 2.37
N ALA A 18 8.92 -23.68 1.81
CA ALA A 18 8.67 -22.61 0.86
C ALA A 18 8.74 -21.23 1.57
N GLU A 19 9.94 -20.67 1.68
CA GLU A 19 10.17 -19.31 2.17
C GLU A 19 9.37 -18.32 1.30
N ARG A 20 8.46 -17.56 1.91
CA ARG A 20 7.83 -16.41 1.26
C ARG A 20 8.87 -15.31 1.11
N LYS A 21 9.62 -15.36 0.03
CA LYS A 21 10.60 -14.33 -0.32
C LYS A 21 9.84 -13.08 -0.77
N LEU A 22 10.25 -11.92 -0.24
CA LEU A 22 9.81 -10.66 -0.80
C LEU A 22 10.23 -10.61 -2.28
N PRO A 23 9.37 -10.09 -3.17
CA PRO A 23 9.74 -9.84 -4.55
C PRO A 23 10.99 -8.97 -4.63
N SER A 24 11.81 -9.19 -5.66
CA SER A 24 13.10 -8.51 -5.83
C SER A 24 13.02 -6.99 -5.93
N TYR A 25 11.84 -6.46 -6.23
CA TYR A 25 11.57 -5.02 -6.31
C TYR A 25 11.26 -4.37 -4.95
N ILE A 26 10.98 -5.16 -3.90
CA ILE A 26 10.81 -4.66 -2.53
C ILE A 26 12.15 -4.73 -1.82
N LYS A 27 12.72 -3.58 -1.48
CA LYS A 27 13.94 -3.51 -0.66
C LYS A 27 13.54 -3.29 0.80
N PRO A 28 13.72 -4.28 1.69
CA PRO A 28 13.34 -4.12 3.09
C PRO A 28 14.28 -3.17 3.82
N CYS A 29 13.71 -2.32 4.68
CA CYS A 29 14.47 -1.45 5.57
C CYS A 29 14.84 -2.15 6.88
N LYS A 30 16.03 -1.83 7.42
CA LYS A 30 16.46 -2.34 8.72
C LYS A 30 15.74 -1.58 9.84
N ARG A 31 14.96 -2.31 10.64
CA ARG A 31 14.07 -1.79 11.70
C ARG A 31 14.70 -0.82 12.71
N PHE A 32 16.00 -0.92 12.98
CA PHE A 32 16.69 -0.09 13.99
C PHE A 32 17.84 0.72 13.40
N ALA A 33 17.82 0.96 12.09
CA ALA A 33 18.82 1.81 11.46
C ALA A 33 18.50 3.30 11.72
N ALA A 34 19.55 4.12 11.81
CA ALA A 34 19.40 5.56 12.04
C ALA A 34 18.74 6.29 10.86
N ASP A 35 18.82 5.71 9.66
CA ASP A 35 18.33 6.24 8.37
C ASP A 35 17.00 5.62 7.93
N LEU A 36 16.24 5.05 8.87
CA LEU A 36 15.04 4.27 8.59
C LEU A 36 13.94 5.06 7.87
N SER A 37 13.72 6.33 8.25
CA SER A 37 12.80 7.23 7.54
C SER A 37 13.20 7.39 6.07
N GLN A 38 14.48 7.67 5.81
CA GLN A 38 15.00 7.83 4.44
C GLN A 38 14.92 6.52 3.65
N CYS A 39 15.20 5.38 4.29
CA CYS A 39 15.06 4.09 3.66
C CYS A 39 13.61 3.81 3.24
N TRP A 40 12.64 4.14 4.11
CA TRP A 40 11.23 3.98 3.81
C TRP A 40 10.76 4.88 2.68
N GLU A 41 11.13 6.16 2.71
CA GLU A 41 10.88 7.13 1.64
C GLU A 41 11.41 6.61 0.28
N ASN A 42 12.67 6.17 0.26
CA ASN A 42 13.29 5.59 -0.93
C ASN A 42 12.57 4.32 -1.41
N THR A 43 12.03 3.53 -0.48
CA THR A 43 11.24 2.33 -0.79
C THR A 43 9.93 2.72 -1.45
N LEU A 44 9.22 3.72 -0.95
CA LEU A 44 7.99 4.22 -1.57
C LEU A 44 8.22 4.77 -2.98
N ILE A 45 9.31 5.52 -3.18
CA ILE A 45 9.70 6.02 -4.50
C ILE A 45 9.97 4.87 -5.47
N GLN A 46 10.68 3.83 -5.03
CA GLN A 46 10.95 2.64 -5.85
C GLN A 46 9.69 1.81 -6.14
N LEU A 47 8.72 1.83 -5.22
CA LEU A 47 7.46 1.11 -5.35
C LEU A 47 6.41 1.84 -6.19
N LYS A 48 6.55 3.15 -6.39
CA LYS A 48 5.67 3.98 -7.21
C LYS A 48 5.24 3.32 -8.55
N PRO A 49 6.14 2.81 -9.42
CA PRO A 49 5.73 2.16 -10.67
C PRO A 49 4.94 0.86 -10.47
N TYR A 50 5.11 0.17 -9.34
CA TYR A 50 4.37 -1.03 -8.99
C TYR A 50 2.98 -0.67 -8.44
N PHE A 51 2.88 0.35 -7.58
CA PHE A 51 1.59 0.87 -7.15
C PHE A 51 0.75 1.41 -8.32
N ALA A 52 1.39 2.04 -9.31
CA ALA A 52 0.72 2.50 -10.52
C ALA A 52 0.00 1.36 -11.29
N LYS A 53 0.59 0.16 -11.30
CA LYS A 53 0.06 -1.04 -12.00
C LYS A 53 -0.73 -1.98 -11.09
N GLY A 54 -0.67 -1.78 -9.78
CA GLY A 54 -1.12 -2.75 -8.78
C GLY A 54 -0.09 -3.85 -8.54
N ILE A 55 -0.27 -4.55 -7.42
CA ILE A 55 0.57 -5.68 -7.01
C ILE A 55 -0.36 -6.87 -6.73
N PRO A 56 -0.79 -7.61 -7.78
CA PRO A 56 -1.82 -8.65 -7.67
C PRO A 56 -1.44 -9.79 -6.73
N GLU A 57 -0.15 -10.12 -6.62
CA GLU A 57 0.37 -11.14 -5.70
C GLU A 57 0.12 -10.80 -4.23
N PHE A 58 -0.11 -9.52 -3.92
CA PHE A 58 -0.50 -9.04 -2.58
C PHE A 58 -1.94 -8.53 -2.53
N GLY A 59 -2.72 -8.67 -3.60
CA GLY A 59 -4.09 -8.15 -3.67
C GLY A 59 -4.17 -6.62 -3.65
N ILE A 60 -3.09 -5.93 -4.03
CA ILE A 60 -3.05 -4.46 -4.09
C ILE A 60 -3.53 -4.03 -5.47
N ALA A 61 -4.64 -3.30 -5.52
CA ALA A 61 -5.16 -2.73 -6.75
C ALA A 61 -4.27 -1.57 -7.26
N PRO A 62 -4.35 -1.21 -8.56
CA PRO A 62 -3.66 -0.03 -9.08
C PRO A 62 -4.09 1.26 -8.38
N ILE A 63 -3.14 2.12 -8.03
CA ILE A 63 -3.42 3.45 -7.44
C ILE A 63 -3.87 4.47 -8.50
N SER A 64 -3.65 4.17 -9.78
CA SER A 64 -4.05 5.02 -10.91
C SER A 64 -5.55 5.02 -11.17
N GLU A 65 -6.27 4.02 -10.66
CA GLU A 65 -7.72 3.90 -10.74
C GLU A 65 -8.27 3.33 -9.42
N PHE A 66 -8.61 4.21 -8.50
CA PHE A 66 -9.13 3.84 -7.18
C PHE A 66 -10.65 4.00 -7.12
N HIS A 67 -11.36 2.89 -6.90
CA HIS A 67 -12.82 2.89 -6.85
C HIS A 67 -13.33 3.07 -5.42
N VAL A 68 -14.29 3.99 -5.25
CA VAL A 68 -14.98 4.24 -3.99
C VAL A 68 -16.48 4.10 -4.22
N ASN A 69 -17.10 3.16 -3.51
CA ASN A 69 -18.51 2.84 -3.69
C ASN A 69 -19.44 3.96 -3.24
N HIS A 70 -19.10 4.62 -2.13
CA HIS A 70 -19.93 5.68 -1.55
C HIS A 70 -19.06 6.66 -0.77
N ILE A 71 -19.27 7.95 -1.01
CA ILE A 71 -18.76 9.06 -0.19
C ILE A 71 -19.95 9.90 0.24
N HIS A 72 -20.10 10.06 1.54
CA HIS A 72 -21.02 11.02 2.13
C HIS A 72 -20.23 12.29 2.49
N LEU A 73 -20.56 13.39 1.82
CA LEU A 73 -20.02 14.71 2.10
C LEU A 73 -21.06 15.48 2.90
N ASP A 74 -20.76 15.77 4.16
CA ASP A 74 -21.56 16.64 5.00
C ASP A 74 -20.72 17.83 5.45
N GLN A 75 -21.03 18.99 4.87
CA GLN A 75 -20.46 20.27 5.23
C GLN A 75 -21.53 21.15 5.90
N GLY A 76 -22.29 20.57 6.82
CA GLY A 76 -23.22 21.27 7.70
C GLY A 76 -22.53 21.83 8.93
N ASN A 77 -21.91 23.00 8.85
CA ASN A 77 -21.50 23.81 10.01
C ASN A 77 -20.96 25.20 9.64
N THR A 78 -21.29 25.72 8.46
CA THR A 78 -20.95 27.11 8.12
C THR A 78 -22.18 28.00 8.14
N PRO A 79 -22.09 29.26 8.61
CA PRO A 79 -23.24 30.16 8.69
C PRO A 79 -23.90 30.47 7.33
N ASN A 80 -23.18 30.26 6.22
CA ASN A 80 -23.56 30.78 4.92
C ASN A 80 -23.83 29.69 3.87
N VAL A 81 -23.27 28.48 4.03
CA VAL A 81 -23.46 27.36 3.10
C VAL A 81 -23.50 26.05 3.87
N ASN A 82 -24.61 25.34 3.79
CA ASN A 82 -24.70 23.94 4.22
C ASN A 82 -24.86 23.09 2.96
N PHE A 83 -24.00 22.08 2.82
CA PHE A 83 -24.01 21.19 1.67
C PHE A 83 -23.91 19.75 2.16
N VAL A 84 -24.85 18.92 1.70
CA VAL A 84 -24.85 17.48 1.90
C VAL A 84 -24.92 16.82 0.54
N ALA A 85 -24.03 15.88 0.27
CA ALA A 85 -24.05 15.09 -0.96
C ALA A 85 -23.64 13.64 -0.73
N ASP A 86 -24.38 12.75 -1.36
CA ASP A 86 -24.05 11.34 -1.47
C ASP A 86 -23.54 11.06 -2.89
N LEU A 87 -22.30 10.63 -2.98
CA LEU A 87 -21.64 10.29 -4.24
C LEU A 87 -21.43 8.78 -4.29
N PHE A 88 -21.83 8.14 -5.39
CA PHE A 88 -21.75 6.68 -5.55
C PHE A 88 -20.89 6.30 -6.74
N ASN A 89 -20.28 5.12 -6.69
CA ASN A 89 -19.50 4.54 -7.79
C ASN A 89 -18.45 5.50 -8.36
N LEU A 90 -17.71 6.15 -7.46
CA LEU A 90 -16.68 7.09 -7.84
C LEU A 90 -15.40 6.36 -8.23
N THR A 91 -14.71 6.94 -9.20
CA THR A 91 -13.38 6.50 -9.62
C THR A 91 -12.42 7.69 -9.53
N PHE A 92 -11.33 7.51 -8.78
CA PHE A 92 -10.25 8.48 -8.67
C PHE A 92 -9.10 8.08 -9.61
N HIS A 93 -8.61 9.06 -10.38
CA HIS A 93 -7.50 8.91 -11.31
C HIS A 93 -6.33 9.83 -10.97
N GLY A 94 -5.11 9.44 -11.36
CA GLY A 94 -3.90 10.27 -11.25
C GLY A 94 -3.06 10.04 -9.99
N GLY A 95 -3.40 9.01 -9.20
CA GLY A 95 -2.67 8.65 -7.98
C GLY A 95 -1.24 8.15 -8.22
N GLU A 96 -0.92 7.70 -9.43
CA GLU A 96 0.36 7.08 -9.77
C GLU A 96 1.57 8.01 -9.71
N ASN A 97 1.34 9.32 -9.79
CA ASN A 97 2.40 10.34 -9.82
C ASN A 97 2.64 11.02 -8.47
N PHE A 98 2.28 10.36 -7.36
CA PHE A 98 2.47 10.93 -6.02
C PHE A 98 3.93 11.30 -5.69
N GLU A 99 4.09 12.33 -4.87
CA GLU A 99 5.36 12.77 -4.31
C GLU A 99 5.36 12.51 -2.81
N VAL A 100 6.55 12.22 -2.27
CA VAL A 100 6.77 11.98 -0.84
C VAL A 100 7.58 13.15 -0.30
N PRO A 101 6.94 14.24 0.17
CA PRO A 101 7.66 15.38 0.75
C PRO A 101 8.39 15.05 2.06
N TYR A 102 7.87 14.12 2.86
CA TYR A 102 8.51 13.70 4.10
C TYR A 102 8.00 12.34 4.60
N THR A 103 8.88 11.64 5.29
CA THR A 103 8.56 10.47 6.10
C THR A 103 9.13 10.67 7.50
N LYS A 104 8.32 10.44 8.53
CA LYS A 104 8.80 10.32 9.93
C LYS A 104 8.35 8.99 10.49
N LEU A 105 9.33 8.14 10.77
CA LEU A 105 9.12 6.83 11.38
C LEU A 105 9.64 6.82 12.81
N ASN A 106 8.76 6.50 13.76
CA ASN A 106 9.13 6.21 15.13
C ASN A 106 8.73 4.78 15.48
N PHE A 107 9.72 3.88 15.49
CA PHE A 107 9.51 2.47 15.80
C PHE A 107 9.26 2.16 17.28
N LYS A 108 9.56 3.09 18.20
CA LYS A 108 9.25 2.91 19.62
C LYS A 108 7.76 3.11 19.86
N ASP A 109 7.21 4.15 19.25
CA ASP A 109 5.80 4.54 19.40
C ASP A 109 4.90 3.92 18.31
N LEU A 110 5.49 3.19 17.36
CA LEU A 110 4.81 2.59 16.20
C LEU A 110 4.05 3.62 15.36
N VAL A 111 4.61 4.83 15.24
CA VAL A 111 4.03 5.93 14.48
C VAL A 111 4.76 6.07 13.14
N LEU A 112 3.97 6.08 12.06
CA LEU A 112 4.39 6.50 10.73
C LEU A 112 3.61 7.77 10.38
N GLU A 113 4.32 8.87 10.23
CA GLU A 113 3.81 10.12 9.66
C GLU A 113 4.36 10.23 8.24
N GLU A 114 3.47 10.12 7.25
CA GLU A 114 3.82 10.11 5.83
C GLU A 114 3.13 11.28 5.13
N GLY A 115 3.91 12.17 4.53
CA GLY A 115 3.39 13.18 3.62
C GLY A 115 3.28 12.61 2.22
N LEU A 116 2.10 12.68 1.61
CA LEU A 116 1.87 12.33 0.21
C LEU A 116 1.21 13.49 -0.52
N ILE A 117 1.79 13.90 -1.64
CA ILE A 117 1.22 14.91 -2.52
C ILE A 117 0.81 14.22 -3.81
N PHE A 118 -0.45 14.38 -4.22
CA PHE A 118 -0.93 13.92 -5.51
C PHE A 118 -1.10 15.14 -6.42
N PRO A 119 -0.16 15.41 -7.36
CA PRO A 119 -0.20 16.64 -8.16
C PRO A 119 -1.46 16.78 -9.01
N LYS A 120 -2.08 15.67 -9.37
CA LYS A 120 -3.30 15.62 -10.16
C LYS A 120 -4.15 14.45 -9.69
N LEU A 121 -5.26 14.75 -9.04
CA LEU A 121 -6.27 13.76 -8.66
C LEU A 121 -7.61 14.16 -9.28
N ILE A 122 -8.19 13.30 -10.11
CA ILE A 122 -9.46 13.55 -10.79
C ILE A 122 -10.47 12.53 -10.30
N MET A 123 -11.58 13.01 -9.75
CA MET A 123 -12.74 12.20 -9.42
C MET A 123 -13.70 12.18 -10.62
N LYS A 124 -14.19 10.99 -10.98
CA LYS A 124 -15.26 10.78 -11.94
C LYS A 124 -16.36 9.95 -11.31
N GLY A 125 -17.62 10.30 -11.58
CA GLY A 125 -18.83 9.63 -11.11
C GLY A 125 -20.06 10.44 -11.47
#